data_AF-A0A0N0JLG3-F1
#
_entry.id   AF-A0A0N0JLG3-F1
#
_cell.length_a   1.000
_cell.length_b   1.000
_cell.length_c   1.000
_cell.angle_alpha   90.00
_cell.angle_beta   90.00
_cell.angle_gamma   90.00
#
_symmetry.space_group_name_H-M   'P 1'
#
loop_
_entity.id
_entity.type
_entity.pdbx_description
1 polymer ?
#
loop_
_entity_poly.entity_id
_entity_poly.type
_entity_poly.pdbx_seq_one_letter_code
_entity_poly.pdbx_strand_id
1 'polypeptide(L)'
;MDPQLLSYYEAIESASVDMLAAARAGNWDEVVKLEGACVLLISRLKNAAQEPPAASGASHSPGQAQALELAKAKSRIMQRILVNDAEIRHLAEPWLQDLDDTLAGRRNKSLH
;
A
#
# COMPACT_ATOMS: atom_id res chain seq x y z
N MET A 1 -14.21 14.65 4.80
CA MET A 1 -13.27 14.12 3.81
C MET A 1 -14.00 14.02 2.49
N ASP A 2 -13.40 14.57 1.44
CA ASP A 2 -13.95 14.55 0.08
C ASP A 2 -14.03 13.08 -0.43
N PRO A 3 -15.16 12.62 -0.98
CA PRO A 3 -15.25 11.33 -1.67
C PRO A 3 -14.12 11.07 -2.66
N GLN A 4 -13.57 12.11 -3.28
CA GLN A 4 -12.43 12.05 -4.18
C GLN A 4 -11.14 11.59 -3.47
N LEU A 5 -10.97 11.84 -2.17
CA LEU A 5 -9.82 11.33 -1.41
C LEU A 5 -9.93 9.84 -1.14
N LEU A 6 -11.14 9.33 -0.92
CA LEU A 6 -11.35 7.90 -0.68
C LEU A 6 -11.02 7.08 -1.94
N SER A 7 -11.38 7.57 -3.13
CA SER A 7 -11.06 6.89 -4.38
C SER A 7 -9.56 6.77 -4.64
N TYR A 8 -8.75 7.74 -4.19
CA TYR A 8 -7.29 7.60 -4.23
C TYR A 8 -6.78 6.50 -3.29
N TYR A 9 -7.34 6.37 -2.09
CA TYR A 9 -6.99 5.27 -1.19
C TYR A 9 -7.34 3.90 -1.80
N GLU A 10 -8.52 3.77 -2.39
CA GLU A 10 -8.95 2.54 -3.06
C GLU A 10 -8.07 2.21 -4.28
N ALA A 11 -7.66 3.22 -5.06
CA ALA A 11 -6.73 3.02 -6.18
C ALA A 11 -5.34 2.56 -5.71
N ILE A 12 -4.83 3.12 -4.62
CA ILE A 12 -3.55 2.68 -4.01
C ILE A 12 -3.68 1.25 -3.47
N GLU A 13 -4.80 0.90 -2.85
CA GLU A 13 -5.07 -0.47 -2.41
C GLU A 13 -5.03 -1.45 -3.58
N SER A 14 -5.71 -1.15 -4.69
CA SER A 14 -5.68 -1.97 -5.90
C SER A 14 -4.25 -2.16 -6.40
N ALA A 15 -3.48 -1.07 -6.51
CA ALA A 15 -2.08 -1.14 -6.92
C ALA A 15 -1.25 -2.03 -5.97
N SER A 16 -1.46 -1.94 -4.66
CA SER A 16 -0.76 -2.79 -3.68
C SER A 16 -1.10 -4.28 -3.83
N VAL A 17 -2.35 -4.61 -4.19
CA VAL A 17 -2.80 -5.98 -4.43
C VAL A 17 -2.16 -6.53 -5.70
N ASP A 18 -2.12 -5.73 -6.77
CA ASP A 18 -1.50 -6.11 -8.03
C ASP A 18 0.02 -6.30 -7.87
N MET A 19 0.68 -5.42 -7.10
CA MET A 19 2.10 -5.56 -6.75
C MET A 19 2.36 -6.86 -5.99
N LEU A 20 1.52 -7.20 -5.01
CA LEU A 20 1.67 -8.45 -4.26
C LEU A 20 1.46 -9.68 -5.15
N ALA A 21 0.47 -9.63 -6.05
CA ALA A 21 0.25 -10.71 -7.01
C ALA A 21 1.45 -10.91 -7.94
N ALA A 22 2.03 -9.82 -8.45
CA ALA A 22 3.24 -9.86 -9.27
C ALA A 22 4.45 -10.40 -8.50
N ALA A 23 4.64 -9.97 -7.25
CA ALA A 23 5.71 -10.47 -6.37
C ALA A 23 5.58 -11.98 -6.10
N ARG A 24 4.37 -12.45 -5.79
CA ARG A 24 4.10 -13.90 -5.61
C ARG A 24 4.35 -14.73 -6.87
N ALA A 25 4.18 -14.12 -8.05
CA ALA A 25 4.51 -14.74 -9.34
C ALA A 25 6.00 -14.62 -9.71
N GLY A 26 6.81 -13.94 -8.91
CA GLY A 26 8.23 -13.67 -9.18
C GLY A 26 8.47 -12.65 -10.32
N ASN A 27 7.44 -11.92 -10.75
CA ASN A 27 7.52 -10.94 -11.83
C ASN A 27 7.94 -9.56 -11.28
N TRP A 28 9.21 -9.43 -10.92
CA TRP A 28 9.74 -8.21 -10.30
C TRP A 28 9.72 -6.98 -11.23
N ASP A 29 9.83 -7.18 -12.54
CA ASP A 29 9.69 -6.08 -13.51
C ASP A 29 8.30 -5.44 -13.44
N GLU A 30 7.24 -6.25 -13.32
CA GLU A 30 5.88 -5.74 -13.14
C GLU A 30 5.70 -5.09 -11.76
N VAL A 31 6.33 -5.61 -10.70
CA VAL A 31 6.31 -4.97 -9.36
C VAL A 31 6.87 -3.55 -9.44
N VAL A 32 8.02 -3.36 -10.07
CA VAL A 32 8.66 -2.03 -10.23
C VAL A 32 7.79 -1.07 -11.05
N LYS A 33 7.17 -1.56 -12.12
CA LYS A 33 6.24 -0.76 -12.94
C LYS A 33 5.01 -0.32 -12.14
N LEU A 34 4.44 -1.23 -11.35
CA LEU A 34 3.28 -0.93 -10.49
C LEU A 34 3.66 0.00 -9.32
N GLU A 35 4.86 -0.12 -8.78
CA GLU A 35 5.40 0.84 -7.79
C GLU A 35 5.41 2.26 -8.34
N GLY A 36 5.85 2.45 -9.59
CA GLY A 36 5.79 3.75 -10.26
C GLY A 36 4.38 4.33 -10.34
N ALA A 37 3.37 3.48 -10.64
CA ALA A 37 1.97 3.90 -10.62
C ALA A 37 1.50 4.29 -9.21
N CYS A 38 1.90 3.53 -8.19
CA CYS A 38 1.61 3.80 -6.78
C CYS A 38 2.19 5.15 -6.32
N VAL A 39 3.44 5.47 -6.68
CA VAL A 39 4.09 6.76 -6.39
C VAL A 39 3.29 7.93 -6.96
N LEU A 40 2.79 7.81 -8.20
CA LEU A 40 1.96 8.84 -8.81
C LEU A 40 0.62 9.02 -8.08
N LEU A 41 -0.04 7.92 -7.69
CA LEU A 41 -1.29 7.96 -6.92
C LEU A 41 -1.10 8.60 -5.54
N ILE A 42 -0.04 8.23 -4.82
CA ILE A 42 0.31 8.82 -3.52
C ILE A 42 0.57 10.32 -3.67
N SER A 43 1.27 10.73 -4.72
CA SER A 43 1.55 12.14 -5.00
C SER A 43 0.27 12.93 -5.26
N ARG A 44 -0.66 12.38 -6.07
CA ARG A 44 -1.98 13.00 -6.31
C ARG A 44 -2.84 13.07 -5.06
N LEU A 45 -2.86 12.00 -4.26
CA LEU A 45 -3.54 11.98 -2.97
C LEU A 45 -3.03 13.07 -2.04
N LYS A 46 -1.70 13.21 -1.92
CA LYS A 46 -1.07 14.24 -1.09
C LYS A 46 -1.49 15.64 -1.55
N ASN A 47 -1.46 15.90 -2.85
CA ASN A 47 -1.87 17.20 -3.39
C ASN A 47 -3.36 17.49 -3.12
N ALA A 48 -4.24 16.54 -3.43
CA ALA A 48 -5.68 16.67 -3.19
C ALA A 48 -6.04 16.85 -1.70
N ALA A 49 -5.24 16.29 -0.79
CA ALA A 49 -5.43 16.45 0.65
C ALA A 49 -4.98 17.82 1.19
N GLN A 50 -4.11 18.53 0.46
CA GLN A 50 -3.65 19.88 0.79
C GLN A 50 -4.51 20.97 0.16
N GLU A 51 -5.29 20.64 -0.88
CA GLU A 51 -6.21 21.57 -1.48
C GLU A 51 -7.34 21.93 -0.49
N PRO A 52 -7.58 23.23 -0.22
CA PRO A 52 -8.75 23.62 0.54
C PRO A 52 -10.01 23.16 -0.22
N PRO A 53 -11.05 22.69 0.48
CA PRO A 53 -12.25 22.18 -0.16
C PRO A 53 -12.75 23.21 -1.17
N ALA A 54 -12.75 22.85 -2.44
CA ALA A 54 -13.08 23.76 -3.52
C ALA A 54 -14.44 24.41 -3.24
N ALA A 55 -14.55 25.71 -3.46
CA ALA A 55 -15.80 26.47 -3.42
C ALA A 55 -16.75 26.08 -4.59
N SER A 56 -16.74 24.83 -5.02
CA SER A 56 -17.65 24.27 -6.00
C SER A 56 -18.98 23.97 -5.33
N GLY A 57 -19.85 24.99 -5.22
CA GLY A 57 -21.33 24.97 -5.27
C GLY A 57 -22.19 23.95 -4.50
N ALA A 58 -21.61 22.95 -3.84
CA ALA A 58 -22.27 21.87 -3.12
C ALA A 58 -21.63 21.76 -1.74
N SER A 59 -21.79 22.83 -0.95
CA SER A 59 -21.31 22.90 0.43
C SER A 59 -22.15 22.00 1.34
N HIS A 60 -21.92 20.69 1.29
CA HIS A 60 -22.36 19.76 2.31
C HIS A 60 -21.16 19.34 3.14
N SER A 61 -20.95 20.01 4.27
CA SER A 61 -20.06 19.49 5.30
C SER A 61 -20.59 18.11 5.71
N PRO A 62 -19.80 17.03 5.58
CA PRO A 62 -20.28 15.71 5.96
C PRO A 62 -20.67 15.73 7.44
N GLY A 63 -21.85 15.19 7.75
CA GLY A 63 -22.29 15.00 9.12
C GLY A 63 -21.29 14.16 9.91
N GLN A 64 -21.28 14.31 11.23
CA GLN A 64 -20.27 13.70 12.12
C GLN A 64 -20.19 12.17 11.97
N ALA A 65 -21.33 11.50 11.77
CA ALA A 65 -21.39 10.06 11.49
C ALA A 65 -20.71 9.68 10.16
N GLN A 66 -20.95 10.45 9.09
CA GLN A 66 -20.32 10.21 7.78
C GLN A 66 -18.79 10.41 7.86
N ALA A 67 -18.34 11.42 8.60
CA ALA A 67 -16.91 11.66 8.81
C ALA A 67 -16.23 10.48 9.54
N LEU A 68 -16.90 9.89 10.53
CA LEU A 68 -16.40 8.72 11.26
C LEU A 68 -16.30 7.48 10.36
N GLU A 69 -17.32 7.21 9.55
CA GLU A 69 -17.30 6.06 8.63
C GLU A 69 -16.20 6.19 7.58
N LEU A 70 -15.98 7.40 7.04
CA LEU A 70 -14.86 7.66 6.12
C LEU A 70 -13.50 7.44 6.79
N ALA A 71 -13.33 7.86 8.05
CA ALA A 71 -12.10 7.65 8.79
C ALA A 71 -11.82 6.16 9.04
N LYS A 72 -12.85 5.38 9.37
CA LYS A 72 -12.74 3.92 9.51
C LYS A 72 -12.38 3.24 8.19
N ALA A 73 -13.03 3.64 7.10
CA ALA A 73 -12.73 3.10 5.77
C ALA A 73 -11.27 3.36 5.37
N LYS A 74 -10.79 4.60 5.54
CA LYS A 74 -9.40 4.97 5.31
C LYS A 74 -8.43 4.12 6.14
N SER A 75 -8.70 3.95 7.43
CA SER A 75 -7.85 3.15 8.32
C SER A 75 -7.74 1.70 7.85
N ARG A 76 -8.87 1.08 7.49
CA ARG A 76 -8.92 -0.29 6.98
C ARG A 76 -8.14 -0.46 5.68
N ILE A 77 -8.29 0.48 4.74
CA ILE A 77 -7.54 0.46 3.47
C ILE A 77 -6.03 0.58 3.74
N MET A 78 -5.63 1.52 4.60
CA MET A 78 -4.23 1.71 4.95
C MET A 78 -3.60 0.44 5.55
N GLN A 79 -4.32 -0.24 6.45
CA GLN A 79 -3.85 -1.49 7.03
C GLN A 79 -3.62 -2.58 5.96
N ARG A 80 -4.52 -2.69 4.98
CA ARG A 80 -4.38 -3.67 3.88
C ARG A 80 -3.18 -3.37 3.00
N ILE A 81 -2.96 -2.10 2.64
CA ILE A 81 -1.76 -1.66 1.91
C ILE A 81 -0.49 -2.05 2.68
N LEU A 82 -0.42 -1.74 3.97
CA LEU A 82 0.76 -2.03 4.79
C LEU A 82 1.05 -3.53 4.94
N VAL A 83 0.00 -4.37 5.02
CA VAL A 83 0.13 -5.83 5.04
C VAL A 83 0.68 -6.34 3.71
N ASN A 84 0.17 -5.84 2.59
CA ASN A 84 0.65 -6.21 1.26
C ASN A 84 2.13 -5.83 1.08
N ASP A 85 2.50 -4.60 1.44
CA ASP A 85 3.88 -4.10 1.39
C ASP A 85 4.83 -4.93 2.26
N ALA A 86 4.37 -5.33 3.46
CA ALA A 86 5.15 -6.20 4.32
C ALA A 86 5.42 -7.53 3.62
N GLU A 87 4.42 -8.17 3.04
CA GLU A 87 4.59 -9.44 2.33
C GLU A 87 5.50 -9.32 1.11
N ILE A 88 5.37 -8.24 0.31
CA ILE A 88 6.28 -7.97 -0.82
C ILE A 88 7.74 -7.91 -0.37
N ARG A 89 8.04 -7.21 0.74
CA ARG A 89 9.42 -7.16 1.28
C ARG A 89 9.92 -8.55 1.69
N HIS A 90 9.09 -9.36 2.34
CA HIS A 90 9.47 -10.74 2.69
C HIS A 90 9.76 -11.60 1.45
N LEU A 91 9.02 -11.40 0.36
CA LEU A 91 9.25 -12.10 -0.91
C LEU A 91 10.51 -11.62 -1.65
N ALA A 92 10.87 -10.34 -1.51
CA ALA A 92 12.04 -9.74 -2.17
C ALA A 92 13.36 -10.06 -1.44
N GLU A 93 13.30 -10.33 -0.14
CA GLU A 93 14.48 -10.52 0.72
C GLU A 93 14.52 -11.91 1.40
N PRO A 94 14.29 -13.05 0.71
CA PRO A 94 14.32 -14.36 1.36
C PRO A 94 15.71 -14.72 1.89
N TRP A 95 16.75 -14.20 1.24
CA TRP A 95 18.16 -14.37 1.63
C TRP A 95 18.52 -13.71 2.96
N LEU A 96 17.68 -12.80 3.50
CA LEU A 96 17.92 -12.19 4.81
C LEU A 96 17.80 -13.23 5.94
N GLN A 97 16.84 -14.16 5.83
CA GLN A 97 16.71 -15.29 6.77
C GLN A 97 17.89 -16.26 6.66
N ASP A 98 18.30 -16.58 5.42
CA ASP A 98 19.46 -17.45 5.18
C ASP A 98 20.77 -16.82 5.70
N LEU A 99 20.90 -15.50 5.60
CA LEU A 99 22.02 -14.74 6.14
C LEU A 99 22.00 -14.75 7.68
N ASP A 100 20.85 -14.51 8.30
CA ASP A 100 20.69 -14.59 9.76
C ASP A 100 21.05 -15.99 10.29
N ASP A 101 20.63 -17.06 9.62
CA ASP A 101 21.00 -18.42 10.01
C ASP A 101 22.48 -18.74 9.77
N THR A 102 23.08 -18.17 8.73
CA THR A 102 24.52 -18.29 8.48
C THR A 102 25.34 -17.54 9.53
N LEU A 103 24.93 -16.31 9.90
CA LEU A 103 25.58 -15.49 10.92
C LEU A 103 25.35 -16.02 12.34
N ALA A 104 24.20 -16.62 12.61
CA ALA A 104 23.88 -17.31 13.86
C ALA A 104 24.56 -18.69 13.98
N GLY A 105 25.32 -19.13 12.98
CA GLY A 105 26.02 -20.41 12.97
C GLY A 105 25.09 -21.63 12.84
N ARG A 106 23.81 -21.44 12.51
CA ARG A 106 22.79 -22.49 12.31
C ARG A 106 22.82 -23.03 10.90
N ARG A 107 24.00 -23.34 10.39
CA ARG A 107 24.13 -24.01 9.08
C ARG A 107 23.54 -25.42 9.21
N ASN A 108 22.33 -25.64 8.68
CA ASN A 108 21.72 -26.96 8.60
C ASN A 108 22.64 -27.87 7.79
N LYS A 109 23.31 -28.80 8.48
CA LYS A 109 23.92 -29.97 7.84
C LYS A 109 22.79 -30.76 7.19
N SER A 110 22.72 -30.73 5.86
CA SER A 110 22.84 -31.95 5.05
C SER A 110 22.78 -31.56 3.56
N LEU A 111 23.95 -31.41 2.95
CA LEU A 111 24.11 -31.73 1.53
C LEU A 111 24.58 -33.18 1.49
N HIS A 112 23.68 -34.08 1.10
CA HIS A 112 23.95 -35.43 0.62
C HIS A 112 23.04 -35.67 -0.58
#